data_AF-A0A535CCH5-F1
#
_entry.id   AF-A0A535CCH5-F1
#
_cell.length_a   1.000
_cell.length_b   1.000
_cell.length_c   1.000
_cell.angle_alpha   90.00
_cell.angle_beta   90.00
_cell.angle_gamma   90.00
#
_symmetry.space_group_name_H-M   'P 1'
#
loop_
_entity.id
_entity.type
_entity.pdbx_description
1 polymer ?
#
loop_
_entity_poly.entity_id
_entity_poly.type
_entity_poly.pdbx_seq_one_letter_code
_entity_poly.pdbx_strand_id
1 'polypeptide(L)'
;MALWHERDISHSSTERFIFERALGVAAYATRTLGDVMDGLEVDTARMEANLELSGGMIYSEALLLAMVERGADRQAAYRIIQGAARAARDGEATFREALLADQQVGEWLTPEEIEQAMDLERHLAGIGATYRAVGLEAGDE
;
A
#
# COMPACT_ATOMS: atom_id res chain seq x y z
N MET A 1 28.44 8.07 24.48
CA MET A 1 29.84 7.99 24.01
C MET A 1 30.74 7.75 25.21
N ALA A 2 31.73 6.88 25.09
CA ALA A 2 32.62 6.51 26.19
C ALA A 2 33.81 7.49 26.28
N LEU A 3 33.57 8.67 26.86
CA LEU A 3 34.63 9.57 27.29
C LEU A 3 35.19 9.11 28.65
N TRP A 4 36.44 9.46 28.94
CA TRP A 4 37.10 9.04 30.17
C TRP A 4 36.81 10.01 31.32
N HIS A 5 36.44 9.47 32.50
CA HIS A 5 36.14 10.21 33.73
C HIS A 5 35.15 11.37 33.49
N GLU A 6 35.48 12.61 33.87
CA GLU A 6 34.61 13.79 33.69
C GLU A 6 34.55 14.28 32.23
N ARG A 7 35.64 14.13 31.46
CA ARG A 7 35.75 14.39 30.01
C ARG A 7 37.19 14.22 29.49
N ASP A 8 37.34 13.82 28.24
CA ASP A 8 38.55 13.98 27.42
C ASP A 8 38.26 14.76 26.14
N ILE A 9 39.27 15.23 25.41
CA ILE A 9 39.11 16.11 24.22
C ILE A 9 39.02 15.37 22.89
N SER A 10 39.00 14.03 22.88
CA SER A 10 39.03 13.24 21.63
C SER A 10 37.85 13.53 20.69
N HIS A 11 36.67 13.84 21.24
CA HIS A 11 35.50 14.22 20.47
C HIS A 11 35.68 15.55 19.73
N SER A 12 36.51 16.47 20.23
CA SER A 12 36.65 17.83 19.68
C SER A 12 37.16 17.82 18.23
N SER A 13 38.07 16.92 17.87
CA SER A 13 38.57 16.84 16.48
C SER A 13 37.49 16.31 15.55
N THR A 14 36.76 15.27 15.95
CA THR A 14 35.64 14.71 15.17
C THR A 14 34.52 15.73 15.00
N GLU A 15 34.12 16.40 16.08
CA GLU A 15 33.03 17.39 16.10
C GLU A 15 33.26 18.57 15.16
N ARG A 16 34.51 19.06 15.07
CA ARG A 16 34.90 20.13 14.14
C ARG A 16 34.64 19.79 12.67
N PHE A 17 34.66 18.51 12.31
CA PHE A 17 34.36 18.07 10.95
C PHE A 17 32.91 17.63 10.79
N ILE A 18 32.38 16.84 11.73
CA ILE A 18 31.07 16.21 11.53
C ILE A 18 29.93 17.20 11.68
N PHE A 19 29.99 18.18 12.59
CA PHE A 19 28.86 19.09 12.78
C PHE A 19 28.63 20.00 11.59
N GLU A 20 29.68 20.67 11.10
CA GLU A 20 29.57 21.55 9.93
C GLU A 20 29.12 20.76 8.69
N ARG A 21 29.73 19.60 8.44
CA ARG A 21 29.40 18.78 7.27
C ARG A 21 28.02 18.15 7.36
N ALA A 22 27.64 17.58 8.50
CA ALA A 22 26.35 16.93 8.65
C ALA A 22 25.21 17.95 8.55
N LEU A 23 25.35 19.12 9.18
CA LEU A 23 24.36 20.19 9.09
C LEU A 23 24.28 20.76 7.68
N GLY A 24 25.42 20.98 7.02
CA GLY A 24 25.48 21.46 5.64
C GLY A 24 24.80 20.51 4.64
N VAL A 25 25.12 19.21 4.74
CA VAL A 25 24.51 18.17 3.89
C VAL A 25 23.02 18.03 4.18
N ALA A 26 22.62 18.00 5.44
CA ALA A 26 21.21 17.93 5.81
C ALA A 26 20.43 19.14 5.26
N ALA A 27 20.96 20.36 5.45
CA ALA A 27 20.32 21.57 4.96
C ALA A 27 20.19 21.60 3.43
N TYR A 28 21.22 21.15 2.72
CA TYR A 28 21.17 21.01 1.26
C TYR A 28 20.14 19.96 0.83
N ALA A 29 20.24 18.74 1.37
CA ALA A 29 19.36 17.63 1.02
C ALA A 29 17.89 17.95 1.29
N THR A 30 17.57 18.61 2.42
CA THR A 30 16.20 19.02 2.74
C THR A 30 15.67 20.06 1.75
N ARG A 31 16.47 21.06 1.37
CA ARG A 31 16.05 22.05 0.36
C ARG A 31 15.84 21.42 -1.00
N THR A 32 16.82 20.64 -1.48
CA THR A 32 16.71 19.95 -2.77
C THR A 32 15.53 18.97 -2.80
N LEU A 33 15.26 18.28 -1.70
CA LEU A 33 14.07 17.44 -1.61
C LEU A 33 12.78 18.27 -1.70
N GLY A 34 12.72 19.43 -1.05
CA GLY A 34 11.61 20.38 -1.20
C GLY A 34 11.38 20.74 -2.67
N ASP A 35 12.42 21.15 -3.38
CA ASP A 35 12.34 21.51 -4.81
C ASP A 35 11.86 20.33 -5.67
N VAL A 36 12.33 19.11 -5.38
CA VAL A 36 11.90 17.89 -6.10
C VAL A 36 10.43 17.57 -5.81
N MET A 37 9.98 17.69 -4.57
CA MET A 37 8.58 17.44 -4.20
C MET A 37 7.64 18.48 -4.80
N ASP A 38 8.04 19.75 -4.83
CA ASP A 38 7.26 20.84 -5.45
C ASP A 38 7.13 20.67 -6.96
N GLY A 39 8.17 20.14 -7.61
CA GLY A 39 8.20 19.86 -9.05
C GLY A 39 7.78 18.45 -9.45
N LEU A 40 7.28 17.63 -8.51
CA LEU A 40 6.96 16.23 -8.79
C LEU A 40 5.69 16.12 -9.64
N GLU A 41 5.83 15.64 -10.87
CA GLU A 41 4.69 15.32 -11.73
C GLU A 41 4.15 13.91 -11.39
N VAL A 42 2.86 13.84 -11.05
CA VAL A 42 2.17 12.58 -10.73
C VAL A 42 1.23 12.21 -11.87
N ASP A 43 1.51 11.09 -12.54
CA ASP A 43 0.67 10.52 -13.59
C ASP A 43 -0.38 9.57 -12.98
N THR A 44 -1.56 10.10 -12.66
CA THR A 44 -2.65 9.33 -12.05
C THR A 44 -3.20 8.26 -12.98
N ALA A 45 -3.24 8.50 -14.29
CA ALA A 45 -3.70 7.52 -15.27
C ALA A 45 -2.76 6.31 -15.32
N ARG A 46 -1.44 6.55 -15.22
CA ARG A 46 -0.45 5.46 -15.09
C ARG A 46 -0.59 4.73 -13.76
N MET A 47 -0.89 5.42 -12.66
CA MET A 47 -1.12 4.77 -11.37
C MET A 47 -2.31 3.80 -11.43
N GLU A 48 -3.44 4.23 -11.98
CA GLU A 48 -4.62 3.38 -12.18
C GLU A 48 -4.30 2.20 -13.10
N ALA A 49 -3.67 2.45 -14.25
CA ALA A 49 -3.27 1.39 -15.17
C ALA A 49 -2.34 0.36 -14.51
N ASN A 50 -1.48 0.78 -13.58
CA ASN A 50 -0.59 -0.11 -12.84
C ASN A 50 -1.34 -1.03 -11.87
N LEU A 51 -2.45 -0.59 -11.27
CA LEU A 51 -3.30 -1.44 -10.43
C LEU A 51 -3.94 -2.57 -11.25
N GLU A 52 -4.36 -2.24 -12.47
CA GLU A 52 -4.96 -3.19 -13.42
C GLU A 52 -3.95 -4.21 -14.00
N LEU A 53 -2.63 -3.99 -13.86
CA LEU A 53 -1.61 -4.96 -14.31
C LEU A 53 -1.75 -6.32 -13.62
N SER A 54 -2.34 -6.35 -12.43
CA SER A 54 -2.63 -7.58 -11.70
C SER A 54 -3.87 -8.32 -12.20
N GLY A 55 -4.62 -7.74 -13.15
CA GLY A 55 -5.90 -8.29 -13.62
C GLY A 55 -6.94 -8.42 -12.50
N GLY A 56 -6.90 -7.55 -11.49
CA GLY A 56 -7.81 -7.56 -10.34
C GLY A 56 -7.38 -8.49 -9.18
N MET A 57 -6.24 -9.17 -9.26
CA MET A 57 -5.77 -10.06 -8.18
C MET A 57 -5.43 -9.32 -6.88
N ILE A 58 -5.21 -8.00 -6.92
CA ILE A 58 -5.05 -7.17 -5.71
C ILE A 58 -6.25 -7.26 -4.75
N TYR A 59 -7.43 -7.59 -5.25
CA TYR A 59 -8.67 -7.72 -4.47
C TYR A 59 -8.86 -9.11 -3.82
N SER A 60 -7.91 -10.03 -4.00
CA SER A 60 -8.00 -11.41 -3.50
C SER A 60 -8.25 -11.52 -1.99
N GLU A 61 -7.64 -10.63 -1.19
CA GLU A 61 -7.88 -10.60 0.26
C GLU A 61 -9.31 -10.13 0.58
N ALA A 62 -9.80 -9.09 -0.10
CA ALA A 62 -11.15 -8.57 0.13
C ALA A 62 -12.23 -9.63 -0.16
N LEU A 63 -12.05 -10.40 -1.24
CA LEU A 63 -12.91 -11.53 -1.59
C LEU A 63 -12.84 -12.64 -0.53
N LEU A 64 -11.64 -13.02 -0.10
CA LEU A 64 -11.46 -14.02 0.95
C LEU A 64 -12.16 -13.60 2.24
N LEU A 65 -11.98 -12.35 2.66
CA LEU A 65 -12.62 -11.81 3.87
C LEU A 65 -14.13 -11.78 3.74
N ALA A 66 -14.67 -11.40 2.57
CA ALA A 66 -16.11 -11.43 2.32
C ALA A 66 -16.71 -12.84 2.44
N MET A 67 -15.98 -13.89 2.02
CA MET A 67 -16.39 -15.27 2.24
C MET A 67 -16.33 -15.65 3.73
N VAL A 68 -15.28 -15.26 4.44
CA VAL A 68 -15.10 -15.55 5.88
C VAL A 68 -16.16 -14.85 6.73
N GLU A 69 -16.54 -13.61 6.40
CA GLU A 69 -17.63 -12.87 7.05
C GLU A 69 -18.98 -13.61 6.96
N ARG A 70 -19.14 -14.49 5.96
CA ARG A 70 -20.33 -15.34 5.77
C ARG A 70 -20.22 -16.71 6.43
N GLY A 71 -19.11 -16.96 7.12
CA GLY A 71 -18.87 -18.21 7.84
C GLY A 71 -18.04 -19.23 7.08
N ALA A 72 -17.40 -18.86 5.96
CA ALA A 72 -16.46 -19.76 5.31
C ALA A 72 -15.25 -20.04 6.21
N ASP A 73 -14.77 -21.28 6.21
CA ASP A 73 -13.47 -21.58 6.77
C ASP A 73 -12.38 -20.82 5.99
N ARG A 74 -11.47 -20.16 6.72
CA ARG A 74 -10.45 -19.29 6.12
C ARG A 74 -9.52 -20.05 5.18
N GLN A 75 -9.15 -21.29 5.49
CA GLN A 75 -8.28 -22.10 4.63
C GLN A 75 -9.02 -22.60 3.39
N ALA A 76 -10.32 -22.88 3.50
CA ALA A 76 -11.17 -23.19 2.36
C ALA A 76 -11.30 -21.99 1.42
N ALA A 77 -11.67 -20.81 1.95
CA ALA A 77 -11.78 -19.57 1.18
C ALA A 77 -10.46 -19.21 0.48
N TYR A 78 -9.34 -19.34 1.19
CA TYR A 78 -8.01 -19.13 0.61
C TYR A 78 -7.75 -20.03 -0.61
N ARG A 79 -8.06 -21.32 -0.52
CA ARG A 79 -7.83 -22.27 -1.63
C ARG A 79 -8.69 -21.97 -2.85
N ILE A 80 -9.94 -21.56 -2.63
CA ILE A 80 -10.88 -21.19 -3.71
C ILE A 80 -10.34 -19.97 -4.47
N ILE A 81 -10.04 -18.88 -3.75
CA ILE A 81 -9.51 -17.65 -4.36
C ILE A 81 -8.14 -17.87 -5.01
N GLN A 82 -7.28 -18.70 -4.40
CA GLN A 82 -5.99 -19.07 -4.98
C GLN A 82 -6.17 -19.83 -6.32
N GLY A 83 -7.20 -20.67 -6.44
CA GLY A 83 -7.55 -21.36 -7.67
C GLY A 83 -7.88 -20.37 -8.80
N ALA A 84 -8.78 -19.41 -8.53
CA ALA A 84 -9.13 -18.36 -9.49
C ALA A 84 -7.92 -17.50 -9.88
N ALA A 85 -7.08 -17.12 -8.93
CA ALA A 85 -5.86 -16.37 -9.19
C ALA A 85 -4.85 -17.16 -10.05
N ARG A 86 -4.79 -18.49 -9.86
CA ARG A 86 -3.93 -19.35 -10.67
C ARG A 86 -4.43 -19.45 -12.10
N ALA A 87 -5.72 -19.67 -12.33
CA ALA A 87 -6.31 -19.68 -13.67
C ALA A 87 -6.03 -18.37 -14.42
N ALA A 88 -6.11 -17.24 -13.70
CA ALA A 88 -5.76 -15.93 -14.25
C ALA A 88 -4.29 -15.81 -14.65
N ARG A 89 -3.38 -16.30 -13.81
CA ARG A 89 -1.94 -16.28 -14.09
C ARG A 89 -1.52 -17.22 -15.20
N ASP A 90 -2.19 -18.37 -15.32
CA ASP A 90 -1.93 -19.37 -16.35
C ASP A 90 -2.54 -18.97 -17.71
N GLY A 91 -3.31 -17.86 -17.75
CA GLY A 91 -3.88 -17.28 -18.97
C GLY A 91 -5.15 -17.97 -19.45
N GLU A 92 -5.79 -18.75 -18.57
CA GLU A 92 -6.99 -19.54 -18.90
C GLU A 92 -8.27 -18.68 -18.91
N ALA A 93 -8.31 -17.65 -18.06
CA ALA A 93 -9.39 -16.66 -17.95
C ALA A 93 -8.85 -15.37 -17.28
N THR A 94 -9.62 -14.29 -17.23
CA THR A 94 -9.32 -13.19 -16.28
C THR A 94 -9.67 -13.61 -14.86
N PHE A 95 -9.10 -12.95 -13.84
CA PHE A 95 -9.40 -13.27 -12.44
C PHE A 95 -10.90 -13.14 -12.13
N ARG A 96 -11.54 -12.10 -12.67
CA ARG A 96 -12.98 -11.86 -12.54
C ARG A 96 -13.80 -12.98 -13.19
N GLU A 97 -13.47 -13.37 -14.41
CA GLU A 97 -14.15 -14.48 -15.09
C GLU A 97 -13.98 -15.80 -14.33
N ALA A 98 -12.78 -16.07 -13.81
CA ALA A 98 -12.52 -17.26 -13.01
C ALA A 98 -13.35 -17.29 -11.73
N LEU A 99 -13.53 -16.16 -11.05
CA LEU A 99 -14.39 -16.05 -9.87
C LEU A 99 -15.87 -16.26 -10.18
N LEU A 100 -16.37 -15.67 -11.28
CA LEU A 100 -17.78 -15.78 -11.67
C LEU A 100 -18.14 -17.18 -12.20
N ALA A 101 -17.17 -17.90 -12.77
CA ALA A 101 -17.36 -19.26 -13.28
C ALA A 101 -17.25 -20.33 -12.18
N ASP A 102 -16.58 -20.05 -11.07
CA ASP A 102 -16.37 -21.01 -10.00
C ASP A 102 -17.60 -21.15 -9.10
N GLN A 103 -18.25 -22.31 -9.15
CA GLN A 103 -19.41 -22.62 -8.32
C GLN A 103 -19.09 -22.51 -6.82
N GLN A 104 -17.86 -22.82 -6.40
CA GLN A 104 -17.44 -22.71 -5.01
C GLN A 104 -17.38 -21.25 -4.55
N VAL A 105 -17.11 -20.30 -5.45
CA VAL A 105 -17.21 -18.85 -5.13
C VAL A 105 -18.69 -18.45 -5.04
N GLY A 106 -19.50 -18.91 -5.99
CA GLY A 106 -20.94 -18.63 -6.05
C GLY A 106 -21.76 -19.15 -4.86
N GLU A 107 -21.26 -20.16 -4.14
CA GLU A 107 -21.84 -20.62 -2.86
C GLU A 107 -21.77 -19.57 -1.75
N TRP A 108 -20.79 -18.65 -1.83
CA TRP A 108 -20.55 -17.65 -0.80
C TRP A 108 -20.86 -16.23 -1.26
N LEU A 109 -20.58 -15.87 -2.51
CA LEU A 109 -20.69 -14.50 -3.02
C LEU A 109 -21.51 -14.47 -4.31
N THR A 110 -22.42 -13.51 -4.39
CA THR A 110 -23.12 -13.17 -5.63
C THR A 110 -22.20 -12.38 -6.57
N PRO A 111 -22.51 -12.29 -7.88
CA PRO A 111 -21.77 -11.45 -8.81
C PRO A 111 -21.64 -10.01 -8.31
N GLU A 112 -22.72 -9.42 -7.81
CA GLU A 112 -22.74 -8.05 -7.30
C GLU A 112 -21.79 -7.86 -6.10
N GLU A 113 -21.66 -8.87 -5.25
CA GLU A 113 -20.78 -8.83 -4.08
C GLU A 113 -19.31 -9.04 -4.45
N ILE A 114 -19.04 -9.82 -5.49
CA ILE A 114 -17.71 -9.91 -6.09
C ILE A 114 -17.30 -8.55 -6.63
N GLU A 115 -18.18 -7.85 -7.36
CA GLU A 115 -17.91 -6.49 -7.83
C GLU A 115 -17.64 -5.52 -6.68
N GLN A 116 -18.48 -5.53 -5.65
CA GLN A 116 -18.28 -4.67 -4.47
C GLN A 116 -16.99 -4.99 -3.71
N ALA A 117 -16.56 -6.27 -3.68
CA ALA A 117 -15.28 -6.66 -3.09
C ALA A 117 -14.08 -6.24 -3.95
N MET A 118 -14.28 -6.05 -5.26
CA MET A 118 -13.28 -5.59 -6.22
C MET A 118 -13.33 -4.07 -6.48
N ASP A 119 -14.04 -3.32 -5.64
CA ASP A 119 -14.12 -1.86 -5.72
C ASP A 119 -12.95 -1.19 -4.98
N LEU A 120 -12.19 -0.37 -5.71
CA LEU A 120 -11.07 0.41 -5.16
C LEU A 120 -11.50 1.40 -4.07
N GLU A 121 -12.70 1.99 -4.18
CA GLU A 121 -13.20 2.97 -3.22
C GLU A 121 -13.31 2.38 -1.81
N ARG A 122 -13.59 1.08 -1.70
CA ARG A 122 -13.60 0.37 -0.42
C ARG A 122 -12.23 0.39 0.26
N HIS A 123 -11.14 0.30 -0.51
CA HIS A 123 -9.77 0.38 0.01
C HIS A 123 -9.38 1.80 0.39
N LEU A 124 -10.02 2.81 -0.20
CA LEU A 124 -9.78 4.23 0.09
C LEU A 124 -10.67 4.79 1.20
N ALA A 125 -11.72 4.07 1.63
CA ALA A 125 -12.67 4.55 2.64
C ALA A 125 -12.04 5.04 3.96
N GLY A 126 -10.87 4.49 4.34
CA GLY A 126 -10.13 4.89 5.54
C GLY A 126 -9.28 6.16 5.39
N ILE A 127 -9.07 6.65 4.17
CA ILE A 127 -8.07 7.69 3.90
C ILE A 127 -8.35 8.99 4.65
N GLY A 128 -9.62 9.39 4.75
CA GLY A 128 -10.01 10.58 5.50
C GLY A 128 -9.60 10.52 6.97
N ALA A 129 -9.80 9.37 7.64
CA ALA A 129 -9.37 9.21 9.03
C ALA A 129 -7.85 9.27 9.18
N THR A 130 -7.10 8.72 8.23
CA THR A 130 -5.64 8.79 8.20
C THR A 130 -5.17 10.25 8.05
N TYR A 131 -5.74 11.02 7.14
CA TYR A 131 -5.39 12.43 6.93
C TYR A 131 -5.67 13.28 8.18
N ARG A 132 -6.82 13.05 8.84
CA ARG A 132 -7.12 13.67 10.15
C ARG A 132 -6.07 13.35 11.20
N ALA A 133 -5.68 12.08 11.31
CA ALA A 133 -4.72 11.63 12.32
C ALA A 133 -3.34 12.27 12.17
N VAL A 134 -2.94 12.63 10.95
CA VAL A 134 -1.65 13.32 10.67
C VAL A 134 -1.79 14.84 10.57
N GLY A 135 -2.98 15.41 10.85
CA GLY A 135 -3.21 16.85 10.83
C GLY A 135 -3.24 17.48 9.43
N LEU A 136 -3.57 16.69 8.40
CA LEU A 136 -3.63 17.12 7.00
C LEU A 136 -5.08 17.18 6.48
N GLU A 137 -6.03 17.61 7.31
CA GLU A 137 -7.40 17.83 6.84
C GLU A 137 -7.37 18.80 5.65
N ALA A 138 -7.92 18.38 4.50
CA ALA A 138 -8.29 19.32 3.47
C ALA A 138 -9.32 20.25 4.13
N GLY A 139 -8.96 21.52 4.31
CA GLY A 139 -9.98 22.52 4.60
C GLY A 139 -11.03 22.44 3.50
N ASP A 140 -12.31 22.42 3.88
CA ASP A 140 -13.41 22.66 2.96
C ASP A 140 -13.22 24.06 2.34
N GLU A 141 -12.52 24.14 1.20
CA GLU A 141 -12.60 25.27 0.25
C GLU A 141 -13.34 24.84 -1.02
#